data_AF-L8K045-F1
#
_entry.id   AF-L8K045-F1
#
_cell.length_a   1.000
_cell.length_b   1.000
_cell.length_c   1.000
_cell.angle_alpha   90.00
_cell.angle_beta   90.00
_cell.angle_gamma   90.00
#
_symmetry.space_group_name_H-M   'P 1'
#
loop_
_entity.id
_entity.type
_entity.pdbx_description
1 polymer ?
#
loop_
_entity_poly.entity_id
_entity_poly.type
_entity_poly.pdbx_seq_one_letter_code
_entity_poly.pdbx_strand_id
1 'polypeptide(L)'
;MKIISVVLAVLFIAFAALQYNDPDPLLWMIVYGYVALIPILYLMKIYPVKTILFSIIVLAIFSCFYIPGVIDWLRYGTVGEITQEMKAKKPYIEESREFLGLMIALASLFFYYIKEKRMAAGIRGNE
;
A
#
# COMPACT_ATOMS: atom_id res chain seq x y z
N MET A 1 16.56 -7.02 -7.18
CA MET A 1 16.19 -6.12 -6.07
C MET A 1 16.05 -4.67 -6.50
N LYS A 2 17.08 -4.07 -7.11
CA LYS A 2 17.02 -2.66 -7.55
C LYS A 2 15.85 -2.39 -8.49
N ILE A 3 15.65 -3.23 -9.52
CA ILE A 3 14.53 -3.07 -10.48
C ILE A 3 13.18 -3.09 -9.76
N ILE A 4 12.90 -4.10 -8.94
CA ILE A 4 11.65 -4.18 -8.16
C ILE A 4 11.47 -2.95 -7.26
N SER A 5 12.54 -2.48 -6.62
CA SER A 5 12.47 -1.29 -5.75
C SER A 5 12.20 -0.02 -6.54
N VAL A 6 12.82 0.15 -7.71
CA VAL A 6 12.52 1.27 -8.62
C VAL A 6 11.06 1.21 -9.08
N VAL A 7 10.59 0.03 -9.52
CA VAL A 7 9.21 -0.16 -9.98
C VAL A 7 8.22 0.17 -8.87
N LEU A 8 8.41 -0.37 -7.66
CA LEU A 8 7.53 -0.10 -6.52
C LEU A 8 7.58 1.37 -6.09
N ALA A 9 8.76 2.00 -6.06
CA ALA A 9 8.89 3.42 -5.73
C ALA A 9 8.12 4.29 -6.72
N VAL A 10 8.32 4.08 -8.03
CA VAL A 10 7.60 4.81 -9.09
C VAL A 10 6.10 4.54 -9.01
N LEU A 11 5.69 3.29 -8.75
CA LEU A 11 4.29 2.92 -8.62
C LEU A 11 3.60 3.66 -7.46
N PHE A 12 4.17 3.66 -6.26
CA PHE A 12 3.57 4.35 -5.12
C PHE A 12 3.62 5.88 -5.25
N ILE A 13 4.65 6.43 -5.89
CA ILE A 13 4.67 7.87 -6.26
C ILE A 13 3.54 8.17 -7.24
N ALA A 14 3.32 7.31 -8.24
CA ALA A 14 2.21 7.46 -9.18
C ALA A 14 0.85 7.37 -8.48
N PHE A 15 0.69 6.45 -7.52
CA PHE A 15 -0.54 6.36 -6.71
C PHE A 15 -0.78 7.65 -5.91
N ALA A 16 0.25 8.19 -5.26
CA ALA A 16 0.16 9.48 -4.59
C ALA A 16 -0.23 10.60 -5.56
N ALA A 17 0.35 10.64 -6.77
CA ALA A 17 0.02 11.65 -7.77
C ALA A 17 -1.40 11.51 -8.33
N LEU A 18 -1.92 10.29 -8.50
CA LEU A 18 -3.29 10.07 -8.98
C LEU A 18 -4.35 10.54 -7.99
N GLN A 19 -3.98 10.66 -6.72
CA GLN A 19 -4.87 11.05 -5.63
C GLN A 19 -5.39 12.50 -5.76
N TYR A 20 -4.77 13.37 -6.56
CA TYR A 20 -5.30 14.72 -6.81
C TYR A 20 -6.73 14.75 -7.36
N ASN A 21 -7.20 13.63 -7.92
CA ASN A 21 -8.56 13.48 -8.46
C ASN A 21 -9.59 12.97 -7.44
N ASP A 22 -9.18 12.68 -6.20
CA ASP A 22 -10.02 12.07 -5.17
C ASP A 22 -10.54 13.13 -4.16
N PRO A 23 -11.69 12.89 -3.48
CA PRO A 23 -12.31 13.84 -2.54
C PRO A 23 -11.43 14.20 -1.33
N ASP A 24 -10.74 13.21 -0.75
CA ASP A 24 -9.86 13.36 0.41
C ASP A 24 -8.40 13.05 0.06
N PRO A 25 -7.71 13.93 -0.69
CA PRO A 25 -6.49 13.53 -1.35
C PRO A 25 -5.28 13.48 -0.40
N LEU A 26 -5.27 14.32 0.63
CA LEU A 26 -4.08 14.53 1.47
C LEU A 26 -3.67 13.27 2.25
N LEU A 27 -4.63 12.58 2.86
CA LEU A 27 -4.38 11.38 3.66
C LEU A 27 -3.69 10.30 2.83
N TRP A 28 -4.25 10.01 1.66
CA TRP A 28 -3.76 8.97 0.75
C TRP A 28 -2.44 9.34 0.07
N MET A 29 -2.23 10.62 -0.28
CA MET A 29 -0.93 11.10 -0.72
C MET A 29 0.16 10.83 0.32
N ILE A 30 -0.15 11.07 1.60
CA ILE A 30 0.79 10.81 2.71
C ILE A 30 1.02 9.31 2.87
N VAL A 31 -0.03 8.48 2.84
CA VAL A 31 0.09 7.01 2.97
C VAL A 31 0.95 6.44 1.84
N TYR A 32 0.63 6.72 0.58
CA TYR A 32 1.38 6.20 -0.56
C TYR A 32 2.79 6.79 -0.63
N GLY A 33 2.96 8.08 -0.35
CA GLY A 33 4.26 8.74 -0.27
C GLY A 33 5.16 8.10 0.79
N TYR A 34 4.61 7.83 1.98
CA TYR A 34 5.33 7.12 3.04
C TYR A 34 5.72 5.70 2.62
N VAL A 35 4.81 4.94 2.01
CA VAL A 35 5.10 3.57 1.55
C VAL A 35 6.16 3.58 0.44
N ALA A 36 6.19 4.61 -0.42
CA ALA A 36 7.23 4.79 -1.43
C ALA A 36 8.64 5.01 -0.85
N LEU A 37 8.76 5.50 0.40
CA LEU A 37 10.06 5.66 1.05
C LEU A 37 10.75 4.31 1.31
N ILE A 38 10.01 3.24 1.58
CA ILE A 38 10.59 1.93 1.85
C ILE A 38 11.43 1.41 0.67
N PRO A 39 10.91 1.29 -0.57
CA PRO A 39 11.73 0.89 -1.70
C PRO A 39 12.89 1.86 -1.98
N ILE A 40 12.72 3.17 -1.74
CA ILE A 40 13.79 4.18 -1.90
C ILE A 40 14.92 3.93 -0.91
N LEU A 41 14.61 3.72 0.37
CA LEU A 41 15.60 3.40 1.41
C LEU A 41 16.39 2.13 1.05
N TYR A 42 15.74 1.13 0.45
CA TYR A 42 16.44 -0.07 -0.05
C TYR A 42 17.40 0.21 -1.20
N LEU A 43 17.09 1.17 -2.08
CA LEU A 43 18.03 1.61 -3.12
C LEU A 43 19.27 2.27 -2.49
N MET A 44 19.09 2.94 -1.35
CA MET A 44 20.15 3.53 -0.52
C MET A 44 20.82 2.52 0.41
N LYS A 45 20.45 1.23 0.35
CA LYS A 45 20.94 0.15 1.23
C LYS A 45 20.62 0.35 2.73
N ILE A 46 19.53 1.06 3.03
CA ILE A 46 18.99 1.24 4.38
C ILE A 46 17.82 0.29 4.56
N TYR A 47 17.85 -0.54 5.62
CA TYR A 47 16.88 -1.63 5.83
C TYR A 47 16.11 -1.45 7.16
N PRO A 48 15.05 -0.62 7.18
CA PRO A 48 14.36 -0.25 8.43
C PRO A 48 13.32 -1.31 8.86
N VAL A 49 13.77 -2.51 9.23
CA VAL A 49 12.90 -3.68 9.52
C VAL A 49 11.83 -3.38 10.58
N LYS A 50 12.20 -2.69 11.67
CA LYS A 50 11.25 -2.32 12.74
C LYS A 50 10.17 -1.36 12.22
N THR A 51 10.56 -0.38 11.42
CA THR A 51 9.64 0.55 10.77
C THR A 51 8.68 -0.20 9.87
N ILE A 52 9.17 -1.09 9.01
CA ILE A 52 8.32 -1.90 8.11
C ILE A 52 7.29 -2.71 8.90
N LEU A 53 7.71 -3.40 9.97
CA LEU A 53 6.79 -4.18 10.80
C LEU A 53 5.72 -3.30 11.45
N PHE A 54 6.13 -2.14 11.97
CA PHE A 54 5.20 -1.16 12.54
C PHE A 54 4.21 -0.66 11.48
N SER A 55 4.68 -0.30 10.28
CA SER A 55 3.83 0.13 9.16
C SER A 55 2.82 -0.94 8.77
N ILE A 56 3.23 -2.22 8.73
CA ILE A 56 2.32 -3.34 8.43
C ILE A 56 1.19 -3.40 9.45
N ILE A 57 1.50 -3.34 10.74
CA ILE A 57 0.48 -3.43 11.80
C ILE A 57 -0.48 -2.25 11.72
N VAL A 58 0.05 -1.03 11.60
CA VAL A 58 -0.77 0.19 11.52
C VAL A 58 -1.66 0.18 10.29
N LEU A 59 -1.12 -0.11 9.10
CA LEU A 59 -1.91 -0.12 7.87
C LEU A 59 -2.91 -1.29 7.83
N ALA A 60 -2.59 -2.43 8.45
CA ALA A 60 -3.53 -3.55 8.57
C ALA A 60 -4.73 -3.17 9.44
N ILE A 61 -4.50 -2.57 10.62
CA ILE A 61 -5.57 -2.07 11.48
C ILE A 61 -6.36 -0.97 10.76
N PHE A 62 -5.67 -0.05 10.09
CA PHE A 62 -6.30 1.04 9.35
C PHE A 62 -7.18 0.52 8.21
N SER A 63 -6.76 -0.55 7.51
CA SER A 63 -7.57 -1.15 6.45
C SER A 63 -8.89 -1.75 6.94
N CYS A 64 -8.98 -2.14 8.21
CA CYS A 64 -10.22 -2.70 8.76
C CYS A 64 -11.39 -1.70 8.75
N PHE A 65 -11.10 -0.40 8.79
CA PHE A 65 -12.13 0.65 8.76
C PHE A 65 -12.85 0.73 7.40
N TYR A 66 -12.24 0.22 6.33
CA TYR A 66 -12.78 0.26 4.97
C TYR A 66 -13.45 -1.04 4.53
N ILE A 67 -13.43 -2.08 5.39
CA ILE A 67 -14.10 -3.36 5.12
C ILE A 67 -15.61 -3.21 4.86
N PRO A 68 -16.37 -2.36 5.61
CA PRO A 68 -17.80 -2.18 5.34
C PRO A 68 -18.09 -1.74 3.90
N GLY A 69 -17.37 -0.74 3.38
CA GLY A 69 -17.51 -0.30 1.99
C GLY A 69 -17.21 -1.39 0.97
N VAL A 70 -16.22 -2.25 1.22
CA VAL A 70 -15.93 -3.42 0.37
C VAL A 70 -17.09 -4.41 0.38
N ILE A 71 -17.67 -4.68 1.55
CA ILE A 71 -18.84 -5.58 1.68
C ILE A 71 -20.03 -5.01 0.91
N ASP A 72 -20.28 -3.71 1.02
CA ASP A 72 -21.37 -3.04 0.32
C ASP A 72 -21.14 -3.02 -1.20
N TRP A 73 -19.90 -2.79 -1.64
CA TRP A 73 -19.55 -2.91 -3.06
C TRP A 73 -19.76 -4.33 -3.59
N LEU A 74 -19.39 -5.37 -2.84
CA LEU A 74 -19.61 -6.77 -3.23
C LEU A 74 -21.11 -7.13 -3.31
N ARG A 75 -21.97 -6.46 -2.53
CA ARG A 75 -23.42 -6.72 -2.50
C ARG A 75 -24.20 -5.94 -3.55
N TYR A 76 -23.82 -4.69 -3.79
CA TYR A 76 -24.63 -3.72 -4.55
C TYR A 76 -23.91 -3.15 -5.76
N GLY A 77 -22.58 -3.25 -5.80
CA GLY A 77 -21.76 -2.67 -6.84
C GLY A 77 -21.46 -3.65 -7.98
N THR A 78 -20.87 -3.10 -9.04
CA THR A 78 -20.29 -3.89 -10.13
C THR A 78 -18.80 -3.63 -10.27
N VAL A 79 -18.07 -4.55 -10.93
CA VAL A 79 -16.60 -4.42 -11.09
C VAL A 79 -16.21 -3.17 -11.88
N GLY A 80 -17.03 -2.75 -12.84
CA GLY A 80 -16.77 -1.56 -13.63
C GLY A 80 -16.79 -0.25 -12.82
N GLU A 81 -17.56 -0.20 -11.74
CA GLU A 81 -17.74 1.02 -10.93
C GLU A 81 -16.48 1.44 -10.17
N ILE A 82 -15.61 0.50 -9.79
CA ILE A 82 -14.32 0.81 -9.15
C ILE A 82 -13.38 1.55 -10.11
N THR A 83 -13.52 1.32 -11.41
CA THR A 83 -12.67 1.94 -12.45
C THR A 83 -13.22 3.27 -12.98
N GLN A 84 -14.41 3.67 -12.52
CA GLN A 84 -15.03 4.92 -12.95
C GLN A 84 -14.41 6.12 -12.21
N GLU A 85 -14.53 7.30 -12.82
CA GLU A 85 -14.15 8.55 -12.17
C GLU A 85 -14.93 8.74 -10.86
N MET A 86 -14.29 9.32 -9.84
CA MET A 86 -14.88 9.69 -8.53
C MET A 86 -15.91 10.81 -8.63
N LYS A 87 -16.60 10.93 -9.76
CA LYS A 87 -17.80 11.77 -9.93
C LYS A 87 -19.06 11.08 -9.40
N ALA A 88 -19.01 9.76 -9.18
CA ALA A 88 -20.14 9.00 -8.67
C ALA A 88 -20.29 9.17 -7.15
N LYS A 89 -21.44 9.66 -6.68
CA LYS A 89 -21.81 9.84 -5.25
C LYS A 89 -22.04 8.51 -4.50
N LYS A 90 -21.13 7.54 -4.59
CA LYS A 90 -21.29 6.24 -3.91
C LYS A 90 -20.12 6.00 -2.94
N PRO A 91 -20.32 6.22 -1.62
CA PRO A 91 -19.26 6.08 -0.61
C PRO A 91 -18.56 4.72 -0.63
N TYR A 92 -19.29 3.64 -0.91
CA TYR A 92 -18.70 2.29 -0.97
C TYR A 92 -17.69 2.10 -2.10
N ILE A 93 -17.76 2.88 -3.19
CA ILE A 93 -16.78 2.80 -4.29
C ILE A 93 -15.44 3.39 -3.82
N GLU A 94 -15.49 4.55 -3.16
CA GLU A 94 -14.33 5.22 -2.58
C GLU A 94 -13.67 4.33 -1.53
N GLU A 95 -14.42 3.87 -0.53
CA GLU A 95 -13.91 2.99 0.53
C GLU A 95 -13.32 1.69 -0.04
N SER A 96 -13.92 1.13 -1.09
CA SER A 96 -13.39 -0.09 -1.74
C SER A 96 -12.08 0.17 -2.47
N ARG A 97 -11.95 1.28 -3.19
CA ARG A 97 -10.70 1.68 -3.88
C ARG A 97 -9.58 1.88 -2.88
N GLU A 98 -9.88 2.59 -1.81
CA GLU A 98 -8.99 2.88 -0.70
C GLU A 98 -8.50 1.62 0.00
N PHE A 99 -9.42 0.68 0.29
CA PHE A 99 -9.07 -0.63 0.83
C PHE A 99 -8.12 -1.41 -0.09
N LEU A 100 -8.43 -1.48 -1.39
CA LEU A 100 -7.59 -2.19 -2.36
C LEU A 100 -6.19 -1.56 -2.46
N GLY A 101 -6.11 -0.23 -2.42
CA GLY A 101 -4.85 0.50 -2.35
C GLY A 101 -4.02 0.15 -1.11
N LEU A 102 -4.66 0.08 0.07
CA LEU A 102 -4.02 -0.38 1.30
C LEU A 102 -3.54 -1.84 1.19
N MET A 103 -4.29 -2.73 0.54
CA MET A 103 -3.86 -4.11 0.34
C MET A 103 -2.59 -4.21 -0.52
N ILE A 104 -2.49 -3.39 -1.57
CA ILE A 104 -1.28 -3.32 -2.40
C ILE A 104 -0.10 -2.78 -1.59
N ALA A 105 -0.31 -1.74 -0.77
CA ALA A 105 0.70 -1.20 0.14
C ALA A 105 1.18 -2.25 1.15
N LEU A 106 0.26 -2.97 1.80
CA LEU A 106 0.58 -4.05 2.73
C LEU A 106 1.36 -5.17 2.05
N ALA A 107 0.94 -5.61 0.86
CA ALA A 107 1.64 -6.65 0.11
C ALA A 107 3.11 -6.24 -0.20
N SER A 108 3.32 -4.99 -0.59
CA SER A 108 4.67 -4.43 -0.80
C SER A 108 5.52 -4.46 0.49
N LEU A 109 4.95 -4.00 1.62
CA LEU A 109 5.65 -4.00 2.90
C LEU A 109 5.97 -5.43 3.37
N PHE A 110 5.03 -6.36 3.23
CA PHE A 110 5.24 -7.78 3.55
C PHE A 110 6.34 -8.41 2.70
N PHE A 111 6.39 -8.09 1.41
CA PHE A 111 7.47 -8.53 0.53
C PHE A 111 8.84 -8.11 1.06
N TYR A 112 8.98 -6.85 1.46
CA TYR A 112 10.21 -6.34 2.07
C TYR A 112 10.51 -6.99 3.42
N TYR A 113 9.52 -7.17 4.29
CA TYR A 113 9.71 -7.81 5.59
C TYR A 113 10.19 -9.27 5.49
N ILE A 114 9.56 -10.07 4.62
CA ILE A 114 9.94 -11.48 4.40
C ILE A 114 11.38 -11.56 3.88
N LYS A 115 11.74 -10.66 2.97
CA LYS A 115 13.08 -10.61 2.41
C LYS A 115 14.14 -10.33 3.47
N GLU A 116 13.93 -9.36 4.35
CA GLU A 116 14.87 -9.06 5.44
C GLU A 116 15.01 -10.23 6.40
N LYS A 117 13.92 -10.89 6.76
CA LYS A 117 13.97 -12.12 7.56
C LYS A 117 14.81 -13.20 6.90
N ARG A 118 14.66 -13.42 5.58
CA ARG A 118 15.43 -14.42 4.83
C ARG A 118 16.93 -14.08 4.80
N MET A 119 17.29 -12.81 4.61
CA MET A 119 18.70 -12.39 4.65
C MET A 119 19.30 -12.58 6.06
N ALA A 120 18.57 -12.21 7.12
CA ALA A 120 19.02 -12.39 8.49
C ALA A 120 19.10 -13.87 8.94
N ALA A 121 18.32 -14.77 8.33
CA ALA A 121 18.38 -16.21 8.58
C ALA A 121 19.53 -16.88 7.82
N GLY A 122 19.79 -16.47 6.57
CA GLY A 122 20.92 -16.97 5.77
C GLY A 122 22.30 -16.62 6.36
N ILE A 123 22.42 -15.46 7.03
CA ILE A 123 23.65 -15.08 7.74
C ILE A 123 23.90 -16.00 8.95
N ARG A 124 22.84 -16.39 9.68
CA ARG A 124 22.92 -17.25 10.87
C ARG A 124 23.09 -18.75 10.58
N GLY A 125 22.97 -19.18 9.33
CA GLY A 125 23.19 -20.58 8.92
C GLY A 125 24.61 -20.90 8.46
N ASN A 126 25.47 -19.88 8.37
CA ASN A 126 26.88 -19.98 7.97
C ASN A 126 27.86 -19.81 9.15
N GLU A 127 27.34 -19.80 10.38
CA GLU A 127 28.10 -19.83 11.64
C GLU A 127 28.00 -21.21 12.28
#